data_AF-A0A3D1UP32-F1
#
_entry.id   AF-A0A3D1UP32-F1
#
_cell.length_a   1.000
_cell.length_b   1.000
_cell.length_c   1.000
_cell.angle_alpha   90.00
_cell.angle_beta   90.00
_cell.angle_gamma   90.00
#
_symmetry.space_group_name_H-M   'P 1'
#
loop_
_entity.id
_entity.type
_entity.pdbx_description
1 polymer ?
#
loop_
_entity_poly.entity_id
_entity_poly.type
_entity_poly.pdbx_seq_one_letter_code
_entity_poly.pdbx_strand_id
1 'polypeptide(L)'
;MKKTLFTAALLLTGIWMCGAELKTTKTSVEFGDSKLNIWPSGIMTLTNKQGLFTNWYLHFATKHPGKWFTMSHKSCNIEALPTENGVWKFKASVPVSETEKADAAMELSVTPFNTIEITCGWKTADMKKILETGFFVSFPVKLMEGRELLIGGQAYKIANETKYGWFSKTLENPEFKVFQGDPSREYALSASGKYYVSIGTVKDGSVTIRINALPGVNEMKLTFTPR
;
A
#
# COMPACT_ATOMS: atom_id res chain seq x y z
N MET A 1 -53.92 -18.42 -35.70
CA MET A 1 -53.66 -17.46 -34.60
C MET A 1 -53.23 -18.21 -33.34
N LYS A 2 -51.93 -18.27 -33.02
CA LYS A 2 -51.43 -18.41 -31.64
C LYS A 2 -50.12 -17.62 -31.50
N LYS A 3 -50.00 -16.99 -30.35
CA LYS A 3 -49.25 -15.76 -30.07
C LYS A 3 -47.75 -16.02 -29.88
N THR A 4 -46.97 -15.04 -30.31
CA THR A 4 -45.59 -14.74 -29.93
C THR A 4 -45.41 -14.72 -28.42
N LEU A 5 -44.26 -15.21 -27.92
CA LEU A 5 -43.68 -14.81 -26.65
C LEU A 5 -42.16 -14.97 -26.73
N PHE A 6 -41.51 -13.84 -27.03
CA PHE A 6 -40.12 -13.59 -26.68
C PHE A 6 -40.04 -13.48 -25.16
N THR A 7 -39.22 -14.32 -24.52
CA THR A 7 -38.80 -14.10 -23.13
C THR A 7 -37.30 -14.26 -23.05
N ALA A 8 -36.58 -13.22 -23.50
CA ALA A 8 -35.28 -12.90 -22.95
C ALA A 8 -35.53 -12.32 -21.55
N ALA A 9 -35.40 -13.15 -20.53
CA ALA A 9 -35.28 -12.68 -19.15
C ALA A 9 -33.86 -13.01 -18.70
N LEU A 10 -33.09 -11.95 -18.49
CA LEU A 10 -31.76 -11.96 -17.92
C LEU A 10 -31.71 -12.92 -16.72
N LEU A 11 -31.08 -14.08 -16.90
CA LEU A 11 -30.38 -14.73 -15.79
C LEU A 11 -29.13 -13.88 -15.53
N LEU A 12 -29.36 -12.76 -14.85
CA LEU A 12 -28.40 -12.15 -13.95
C LEU A 12 -28.05 -13.26 -12.96
N THR A 13 -26.99 -14.02 -13.26
CA THR A 13 -26.19 -14.66 -12.23
C THR A 13 -25.68 -13.52 -11.38
N GLY A 14 -26.47 -13.19 -10.34
CA GLY A 14 -26.03 -12.40 -9.22
C GLY A 14 -24.85 -13.14 -8.65
N ILE A 15 -23.66 -12.72 -9.08
CA ILE A 15 -22.41 -13.06 -8.43
C ILE A 15 -22.63 -12.61 -7.00
N TRP A 16 -22.75 -13.60 -6.11
CA TRP A 16 -22.64 -13.44 -4.69
C TRP A 16 -21.36 -12.65 -4.43
N MET A 17 -21.47 -11.33 -4.31
CA MET A 17 -20.45 -10.50 -3.69
C MET A 17 -20.57 -10.65 -2.17
N CYS A 18 -20.51 -11.89 -1.68
CA CYS A 18 -20.17 -12.15 -0.29
C CYS A 18 -18.64 -12.18 -0.21
N GLY A 19 -18.00 -11.04 -0.49
CA GLY A 19 -16.65 -10.84 0.02
C GLY A 19 -16.76 -10.93 1.54
N ALA A 20 -15.87 -11.70 2.17
CA ALA A 20 -15.83 -11.78 3.62
C ALA A 20 -15.74 -10.34 4.18
N GLU A 21 -16.70 -9.96 5.03
CA GLU A 21 -16.76 -8.63 5.61
C GLU A 21 -15.46 -8.35 6.38
N LEU A 22 -14.89 -7.16 6.16
CA LEU A 22 -13.69 -6.74 6.89
C LEU A 22 -14.02 -6.57 8.37
N LYS A 23 -13.41 -7.42 9.21
CA LYS A 23 -13.62 -7.32 10.65
C LYS A 23 -12.54 -6.44 11.27
N THR A 24 -12.95 -5.29 11.75
CA THR A 24 -12.07 -4.28 12.34
C THR A 24 -11.88 -4.50 13.84
N THR A 25 -10.66 -4.25 14.31
CA THR A 25 -10.35 -4.14 15.74
C THR A 25 -9.59 -2.84 15.99
N LYS A 26 -9.23 -2.55 17.23
CA LYS A 26 -8.42 -1.35 17.56
C LYS A 26 -7.10 -1.27 16.80
N THR A 27 -6.48 -2.39 16.43
CA THR A 27 -5.12 -2.41 15.83
C THR A 27 -5.02 -3.25 14.57
N SER A 28 -6.16 -3.63 13.98
CA SER A 28 -6.13 -4.49 12.79
C SER A 28 -7.41 -4.51 11.96
N VAL A 29 -7.27 -5.06 10.77
CA VAL A 29 -8.38 -5.52 9.91
C VAL A 29 -8.16 -6.98 9.56
N GLU A 30 -9.13 -7.83 9.88
CA GLU A 30 -9.15 -9.26 9.56
C GLU A 30 -9.92 -9.48 8.25
N PHE A 31 -9.38 -10.33 7.38
CA PHE A 31 -10.00 -10.73 6.11
C PHE A 31 -9.61 -12.17 5.76
N GLY A 32 -10.59 -13.07 5.79
CA GLY A 32 -10.34 -14.51 5.69
C GLY A 32 -9.38 -15.01 6.77
N ASP A 33 -8.35 -15.74 6.35
CA ASP A 33 -7.28 -16.26 7.23
C ASP A 33 -6.11 -15.26 7.41
N SER A 34 -6.25 -14.04 6.86
CA SER A 34 -5.25 -12.99 6.86
C SER A 34 -5.64 -11.80 7.73
N LYS A 35 -4.61 -11.03 8.11
CA LYS A 35 -4.75 -9.88 9.00
C LYS A 35 -3.81 -8.76 8.57
N LEU A 36 -4.36 -7.56 8.38
CA LEU A 36 -3.60 -6.31 8.36
C LEU A 36 -3.43 -5.81 9.77
N ASN A 37 -2.21 -5.83 10.28
CA ASN A 37 -1.85 -5.24 11.56
C ASN A 37 -1.41 -3.80 11.35
N ILE A 38 -1.86 -2.91 12.24
CA ILE A 38 -1.60 -1.49 12.18
C ILE A 38 -0.83 -1.12 13.45
N TRP A 39 0.46 -0.83 13.28
CA TRP A 39 1.37 -0.60 14.40
C TRP A 39 1.37 0.88 14.82
N PRO A 40 1.57 1.19 16.12
CA PRO A 40 1.73 2.57 16.59
C PRO A 40 2.86 3.34 15.87
N SER A 41 3.80 2.61 15.27
CA SER A 41 4.90 3.15 14.47
C SER A 41 4.49 3.61 13.07
N GLY A 42 3.21 3.49 12.68
CA GLY A 42 2.73 3.82 11.34
C GLY A 42 3.18 2.81 10.28
N ILE A 43 3.77 1.69 10.69
CA ILE A 43 4.00 0.54 9.82
C ILE A 43 2.73 -0.29 9.77
N MET A 44 2.41 -0.82 8.60
CA MET A 44 1.36 -1.85 8.47
C MET A 44 1.99 -3.17 8.03
N THR A 45 1.47 -4.28 8.54
CA THR A 45 2.00 -5.60 8.21
C THR A 45 0.89 -6.59 7.94
N LEU A 46 0.97 -7.28 6.81
CA LEU A 46 0.08 -8.39 6.46
C LEU A 46 0.65 -9.71 6.96
N THR A 47 -0.16 -10.43 7.75
CA THR A 47 0.19 -11.72 8.36
C THR A 47 -0.92 -12.74 8.16
N ASN A 48 -0.56 -14.01 8.05
CA ASN A 48 -1.48 -15.13 8.15
C ASN A 48 -0.88 -16.24 9.05
N LYS A 49 -1.47 -17.45 9.06
CA LYS A 49 -0.98 -18.59 9.85
C LYS A 49 0.48 -18.98 9.54
N GLN A 50 0.98 -18.66 8.35
CA GLN A 50 2.36 -18.91 7.93
C GLN A 50 3.31 -17.76 8.28
N GLY A 51 2.81 -16.69 8.92
CA GLY A 51 3.59 -15.54 9.37
C GLY A 51 3.44 -14.31 8.48
N LEU A 52 4.45 -13.45 8.54
CA LEU A 52 4.51 -12.18 7.81
C LEU A 52 4.71 -12.40 6.31
N PHE A 53 3.90 -11.73 5.48
CA PHE A 53 4.08 -11.77 4.03
C PHE A 53 4.20 -10.40 3.35
N THR A 54 3.77 -9.31 3.99
CA THR A 54 4.01 -7.95 3.46
C THR A 54 4.18 -6.90 4.56
N ASN A 55 5.07 -5.92 4.35
CA ASN A 55 5.22 -4.71 5.18
C ASN A 55 5.00 -3.44 4.35
N TRP A 56 4.29 -2.47 4.88
CA TRP A 56 4.01 -1.17 4.25
C TRP A 56 4.42 -0.02 5.15
N TYR A 57 4.92 1.08 4.57
CA TYR A 57 5.25 2.29 5.31
C TYR A 57 5.45 3.50 4.40
N LEU A 58 5.19 4.70 4.94
CA LEU A 58 5.55 5.97 4.31
C LEU A 58 7.03 6.29 4.55
N HIS A 59 7.70 6.73 3.51
CA HIS A 59 9.14 6.95 3.47
C HIS A 59 9.48 8.33 2.85
N PHE A 60 10.51 8.97 3.40
CA PHE A 60 11.07 10.25 2.96
C PHE A 60 12.58 10.13 2.72
N ALA A 61 13.04 10.52 1.54
CA ALA A 61 14.43 10.89 1.31
C ALA A 61 14.55 12.41 1.42
N THR A 62 15.48 12.92 2.24
CA THR A 62 15.61 14.35 2.56
C THR A 62 17.05 14.82 2.45
N LYS A 63 17.27 16.14 2.54
CA LYS A 63 18.60 16.76 2.58
C LYS A 63 19.29 16.67 3.94
N HIS A 64 18.63 16.16 4.97
CA HIS A 64 19.25 15.94 6.28
C HIS A 64 20.40 14.90 6.16
N PRO A 65 21.48 14.97 6.96
CA PRO A 65 22.61 14.03 6.89
C PRO A 65 22.23 12.55 6.98
N GLY A 66 21.22 12.22 7.79
CA GLY A 66 20.61 10.88 7.90
C GLY A 66 19.89 10.38 6.63
N LYS A 67 19.54 11.30 5.71
CA LYS A 67 18.93 11.11 4.38
C LYS A 67 17.60 10.36 4.30
N TRP A 68 17.42 9.24 4.99
CA TRP A 68 16.30 8.32 4.81
C TRP A 68 15.49 8.20 6.09
N PHE A 69 14.19 8.50 6.02
CA PHE A 69 13.30 8.52 7.17
C PHE A 69 11.99 7.84 6.84
N THR A 70 11.66 6.79 7.58
CA THR A 70 10.27 6.35 7.74
C THR A 70 9.62 7.16 8.86
N MET A 71 8.29 7.25 8.89
CA MET A 71 7.60 7.86 10.04
C MET A 71 7.97 7.17 11.36
N SER A 72 8.26 5.87 11.33
CA SER A 72 8.69 5.08 12.48
C SER A 72 10.12 5.34 12.95
N HIS A 73 10.95 6.06 12.19
CA HIS A 73 12.33 6.33 12.58
C HIS A 73 12.36 7.15 13.88
N LYS A 74 13.29 6.83 14.80
CA LYS A 74 13.36 7.44 16.14
C LYS A 74 13.40 8.98 16.13
N SER A 75 13.97 9.58 15.10
CA SER A 75 14.07 11.04 14.94
C SER A 75 12.77 11.70 14.48
N CYS A 76 11.78 10.91 14.05
CA CYS A 76 10.54 11.40 13.46
C CYS A 76 9.42 11.63 14.49
N ASN A 77 9.58 11.21 15.74
CA ASN A 77 8.62 11.42 16.84
C ASN A 77 7.17 11.11 16.41
N ILE A 78 6.90 9.88 15.97
CA ILE A 78 5.55 9.50 15.54
C ILE A 78 4.59 9.43 16.73
N GLU A 79 3.38 9.91 16.51
CA GLU A 79 2.27 9.84 17.44
C GLU A 79 1.03 9.26 16.75
N ALA A 80 0.43 8.24 17.35
CA ALA A 80 -0.91 7.77 16.98
C ALA A 80 -1.96 8.71 17.60
N LEU A 81 -2.93 9.13 16.80
CA LEU A 81 -3.98 10.05 17.22
C LEU A 81 -5.25 9.28 17.64
N PRO A 82 -6.07 9.84 18.56
CA PRO A 82 -7.37 9.26 18.88
C PRO A 82 -8.30 9.22 17.66
N THR A 83 -8.94 8.08 17.43
CA THR A 83 -9.85 7.84 16.30
C THR A 83 -10.97 6.86 16.69
N GLU A 84 -11.97 6.75 15.83
CA GLU A 84 -13.01 5.73 15.93
C GLU A 84 -12.57 4.38 15.34
N ASN A 85 -13.33 3.32 15.62
CA ASN A 85 -13.01 1.98 15.14
C ASN A 85 -13.04 1.92 13.61
N GLY A 86 -12.04 1.28 12.99
CA GLY A 86 -11.90 1.25 11.54
C GLY A 86 -11.19 2.45 10.93
N VAL A 87 -10.76 3.43 11.75
CA VAL A 87 -9.95 4.57 11.33
C VAL A 87 -8.68 4.63 12.17
N TRP A 88 -7.52 4.89 11.55
CA TRP A 88 -6.25 5.08 12.24
C TRP A 88 -5.53 6.31 11.70
N LYS A 89 -5.07 7.18 12.59
CA LYS A 89 -4.38 8.42 12.21
C LYS A 89 -3.04 8.52 12.92
N PHE A 90 -2.04 8.96 12.18
CA PHE A 90 -0.67 9.14 12.64
C PHE A 90 -0.17 10.51 12.23
N LYS A 91 0.63 11.13 13.09
CA LYS A 91 1.44 12.30 12.74
C LYS A 91 2.90 12.03 13.09
N ALA A 92 3.82 12.61 12.33
CA ALA A 92 5.25 12.56 12.59
C ALA A 92 5.92 13.87 12.18
N SER A 93 7.02 14.21 12.84
CA SER A 93 7.86 15.37 12.54
C SER A 93 9.18 14.89 11.91
N VAL A 94 9.23 14.84 10.59
CA VAL A 94 10.32 14.22 9.81
C VAL A 94 11.47 15.21 9.60
N PRO A 95 12.71 14.89 9.98
CA PRO A 95 13.86 15.77 9.71
C PRO A 95 14.11 15.93 8.21
N VAL A 96 14.06 17.17 7.70
CA VAL A 96 14.36 17.49 6.29
C VAL A 96 15.70 18.19 6.09
N SER A 97 16.20 18.84 7.14
CA SER A 97 17.58 19.34 7.27
C SER A 97 17.95 19.40 8.75
N GLU A 98 19.18 19.77 9.10
CA GLU A 98 19.62 19.85 10.50
C GLU A 98 18.78 20.81 11.36
N THR A 99 18.15 21.80 10.74
CA THR A 99 17.39 22.86 11.42
C THR A 99 15.88 22.82 11.14
N GLU A 100 15.41 21.96 10.25
CA GLU A 100 14.01 21.96 9.80
C GLU A 100 13.40 20.57 9.74
N LYS A 101 12.09 20.54 10.00
CA LYS A 101 11.26 19.34 9.96
C LYS A 101 10.08 19.53 9.02
N ALA A 102 9.56 18.43 8.51
CA ALA A 102 8.28 18.35 7.82
C ALA A 102 7.25 17.72 8.74
N ASP A 103 6.04 18.28 8.74
CA ASP A 103 4.89 17.65 9.39
C ASP A 103 4.31 16.63 8.43
N ALA A 104 4.37 15.35 8.77
CA ALA A 104 3.81 14.25 8.01
C ALA A 104 2.58 13.67 8.72
N ALA A 105 1.56 13.31 7.97
CA ALA A 105 0.35 12.68 8.45
C ALA A 105 0.02 11.45 7.60
N MET A 106 -0.53 10.42 8.25
CA MET A 106 -1.06 9.24 7.57
C MET A 106 -2.39 8.85 8.20
N GLU A 107 -3.37 8.56 7.36
CA GLU A 107 -4.69 8.08 7.75
C GLU A 107 -5.00 6.78 7.01
N LEU A 108 -5.55 5.81 7.73
CA LEU A 108 -6.14 4.59 7.18
C LEU A 108 -7.61 4.56 7.56
N SER A 109 -8.48 4.20 6.61
CA SER A 109 -9.92 4.09 6.86
C SER A 109 -10.51 2.87 6.14
N VAL A 110 -11.27 2.06 6.86
CA VAL A 110 -12.07 0.97 6.27
C VAL A 110 -13.31 1.56 5.61
N THR A 111 -13.52 1.23 4.34
CA THR A 111 -14.66 1.72 3.56
C THR A 111 -15.83 0.72 3.56
N PRO A 112 -17.05 1.18 3.23
CA PRO A 112 -18.21 0.29 3.02
C PRO A 112 -18.05 -0.73 1.89
N PHE A 113 -16.99 -0.62 1.06
CA PHE A 113 -16.76 -1.46 -0.12
C PHE A 113 -15.72 -2.57 0.14
N ASN A 114 -15.50 -2.96 1.39
CA ASN A 114 -14.48 -3.93 1.80
C ASN A 114 -13.07 -3.57 1.30
N THR A 115 -12.73 -2.28 1.34
CA THR A 115 -11.38 -1.79 1.04
C THR A 115 -10.87 -0.91 2.17
N ILE A 116 -9.55 -0.68 2.19
CA ILE A 116 -8.90 0.24 3.12
C ILE A 116 -8.29 1.37 2.30
N GLU A 117 -8.74 2.58 2.54
CA GLU A 117 -8.13 3.79 1.98
C GLU A 117 -6.98 4.23 2.87
N ILE A 118 -5.87 4.62 2.23
CA ILE A 118 -4.66 5.11 2.88
C ILE A 118 -4.35 6.47 2.29
N THR A 119 -4.42 7.50 3.12
CA THR A 119 -4.06 8.87 2.74
C THR A 119 -2.80 9.27 3.48
N CYS A 120 -1.79 9.74 2.75
CA CYS A 120 -0.58 10.31 3.32
C CYS A 120 -0.48 11.77 2.90
N GLY A 121 -0.07 12.65 3.82
CA GLY A 121 0.15 14.06 3.54
C GLY A 121 1.39 14.58 4.24
N TRP A 122 2.04 15.60 3.67
CA TRP A 122 3.15 16.28 4.33
C TRP A 122 3.20 17.76 4.04
N LYS A 123 3.83 18.51 4.94
CA LYS A 123 4.05 19.95 4.80
C LYS A 123 5.44 20.31 5.32
N THR A 124 6.14 21.16 4.60
CA THR A 124 7.40 21.76 5.04
C THR A 124 7.52 23.18 4.52
N ALA A 125 8.36 24.00 5.15
CA ALA A 125 8.60 25.38 4.73
C ALA A 125 9.30 25.44 3.35
N ASP A 126 10.22 24.52 3.08
CA ASP A 126 10.92 24.40 1.80
C ASP A 126 10.82 22.98 1.24
N MET A 127 9.90 22.80 0.29
CA MET A 127 9.68 21.51 -0.39
C MET A 127 10.93 20.98 -1.11
N LYS A 128 11.91 21.84 -1.45
CA LYS A 128 13.17 21.42 -2.09
C LYS A 128 14.09 20.64 -1.14
N LYS A 129 13.76 20.56 0.15
CA LYS A 129 14.51 19.76 1.16
C LYS A 129 14.04 18.32 1.25
N ILE A 130 12.86 18.02 0.70
CA ILE A 130 12.39 16.67 0.46
C ILE A 130 12.83 16.28 -0.96
N LEU A 131 13.65 15.24 -1.06
CA LEU A 131 14.19 14.74 -2.33
C LEU A 131 13.26 13.71 -2.97
N GLU A 132 12.64 12.88 -2.13
CA GLU A 132 11.68 11.84 -2.53
C GLU A 132 10.71 11.60 -1.37
N THR A 133 9.43 11.44 -1.69
CA THR A 133 8.45 10.86 -0.76
C THR A 133 7.77 9.70 -1.45
N GLY A 134 7.63 8.58 -0.76
CA GLY A 134 6.97 7.41 -1.33
C GLY A 134 6.38 6.48 -0.30
N PHE A 135 5.41 5.70 -0.75
CA PHE A 135 4.81 4.61 0.00
C PHE A 135 5.45 3.30 -0.45
N PHE A 136 6.11 2.62 0.47
CA PHE A 136 6.92 1.44 0.16
C PHE A 136 6.20 0.19 0.61
N VAL A 137 6.16 -0.80 -0.27
CA VAL A 137 5.53 -2.10 -0.04
C VAL A 137 6.60 -3.16 -0.23
N SER A 138 6.92 -3.88 0.84
CA SER A 138 8.02 -4.85 0.86
C SER A 138 7.53 -6.26 1.18
N PHE A 139 8.04 -7.23 0.43
CA PHE A 139 7.72 -8.64 0.53
C PHE A 139 9.01 -9.43 0.77
N PRO A 140 9.02 -10.48 1.61
CA PRO A 140 10.10 -11.45 1.61
C PRO A 140 10.26 -12.07 0.21
N VAL A 141 11.47 -12.04 -0.35
CA VAL A 141 11.70 -12.51 -1.73
C VAL A 141 11.32 -13.98 -1.91
N LYS A 142 11.53 -14.81 -0.88
CA LYS A 142 11.17 -16.24 -0.87
C LYS A 142 9.67 -16.51 -1.03
N LEU A 143 8.82 -15.53 -0.69
CA LEU A 143 7.37 -15.65 -0.90
C LEU A 143 6.96 -15.24 -2.32
N MET A 144 7.78 -14.45 -2.99
CA MET A 144 7.51 -13.86 -4.31
C MET A 144 8.20 -14.61 -5.44
N GLU A 145 9.33 -15.27 -5.17
CA GLU A 145 10.11 -15.99 -6.18
C GLU A 145 9.25 -17.00 -6.94
N GLY A 146 9.32 -16.94 -8.27
CA GLY A 146 8.53 -17.79 -9.17
C GLY A 146 7.07 -17.38 -9.32
N ARG A 147 6.58 -16.40 -8.54
CA ARG A 147 5.24 -15.83 -8.67
C ARG A 147 5.21 -14.64 -9.61
N GLU A 148 4.00 -14.32 -10.05
CA GLU A 148 3.72 -13.15 -10.87
C GLU A 148 3.25 -11.98 -10.00
N LEU A 149 3.84 -10.81 -10.22
CA LEU A 149 3.32 -9.52 -9.79
C LEU A 149 2.65 -8.89 -11.01
N LEU A 150 1.35 -8.61 -10.92
CA LEU A 150 0.68 -7.85 -11.98
C LEU A 150 0.80 -6.36 -11.72
N ILE A 151 1.19 -5.60 -12.75
CA ILE A 151 1.27 -4.14 -12.71
C ILE A 151 0.46 -3.61 -13.89
N GLY A 152 -0.67 -2.94 -13.60
CA GLY A 152 -1.57 -2.44 -14.65
C GLY A 152 -2.05 -3.52 -15.62
N GLY A 153 -2.25 -4.75 -15.12
CA GLY A 153 -2.68 -5.91 -15.91
C GLY A 153 -1.58 -6.70 -16.61
N GLN A 154 -0.33 -6.22 -16.61
CA GLN A 154 0.80 -6.97 -17.19
C GLN A 154 1.51 -7.79 -16.10
N ALA A 155 1.80 -9.06 -16.42
CA ALA A 155 2.51 -9.97 -15.52
C ALA A 155 4.03 -9.77 -15.56
N TYR A 156 4.64 -9.72 -14.38
CA TYR A 156 6.09 -9.67 -14.19
C TYR A 156 6.50 -10.80 -13.26
N LYS A 157 7.40 -11.66 -13.72
CA LYS A 157 7.96 -12.75 -12.91
C LYS A 157 9.05 -12.20 -11.99
N ILE A 158 9.01 -12.65 -10.74
CA ILE A 158 10.01 -12.29 -9.74
C ILE A 158 11.07 -13.39 -9.64
N ALA A 159 12.33 -13.01 -9.78
CA ALA A 159 13.49 -13.86 -9.51
C ALA A 159 14.13 -13.50 -8.16
N ASN A 160 14.70 -14.48 -7.46
CA ASN A 160 15.50 -14.25 -6.27
C ASN A 160 16.93 -13.79 -6.66
N GLU A 161 17.03 -12.53 -7.05
CA GLU A 161 18.28 -11.88 -7.43
C GLU A 161 18.35 -10.45 -6.90
N THR A 162 19.57 -9.92 -6.78
CA THR A 162 19.75 -8.50 -6.48
C THR A 162 19.66 -7.71 -7.79
N LYS A 163 18.54 -7.01 -7.97
CA LYS A 163 18.31 -6.16 -9.14
C LYS A 163 17.47 -4.96 -8.74
N TYR A 164 18.07 -3.78 -8.76
CA TYR A 164 17.39 -2.55 -8.42
C TYR A 164 16.72 -1.95 -9.67
N GLY A 165 15.46 -1.53 -9.54
CA GLY A 165 14.75 -0.80 -10.58
C GLY A 165 14.43 -1.59 -11.85
N TRP A 166 14.33 -2.93 -11.77
CA TRP A 166 13.99 -3.78 -12.93
C TRP A 166 12.62 -3.45 -13.53
N PHE A 167 11.76 -2.81 -12.75
CA PHE A 167 10.62 -2.05 -13.23
C PHE A 167 10.78 -0.60 -12.76
N SER A 168 10.69 0.35 -13.68
CA SER A 168 10.73 1.78 -13.38
C SER A 168 9.89 2.54 -14.41
N LYS A 169 8.76 3.10 -14.01
CA LYS A 169 7.84 3.82 -14.91
C LYS A 169 6.97 4.82 -14.16
N THR A 170 6.69 5.96 -14.78
CA THR A 170 5.61 6.85 -14.34
C THR A 170 4.27 6.27 -14.80
N LEU A 171 3.38 6.00 -13.86
CA LEU A 171 2.07 5.41 -14.10
C LEU A 171 0.96 6.36 -13.61
N GLU A 172 -0.14 6.36 -14.34
CA GLU A 172 -1.38 7.00 -13.92
C GLU A 172 -2.32 5.94 -13.36
N ASN A 173 -2.84 6.19 -12.17
CA ASN A 173 -3.69 5.29 -11.39
C ASN A 173 -3.14 3.84 -11.30
N PRO A 174 -1.89 3.63 -10.86
CA PRO A 174 -1.28 2.30 -10.87
C PRO A 174 -2.06 1.32 -9.98
N GLU A 175 -2.23 0.09 -10.48
CA GLU A 175 -2.77 -1.06 -9.74
C GLU A 175 -1.71 -2.19 -9.71
N PHE A 176 -1.50 -2.74 -8.52
CA PHE A 176 -0.62 -3.88 -8.27
C PHE A 176 -1.46 -5.04 -7.74
N LYS A 177 -1.46 -6.19 -8.42
CA LYS A 177 -2.09 -7.42 -7.89
C LYS A 177 -0.99 -8.39 -7.47
N VAL A 178 -1.08 -8.85 -6.24
CA VAL A 178 -0.03 -9.65 -5.59
C VAL A 178 -0.62 -10.98 -5.14
N PHE A 179 0.18 -12.05 -5.21
CA PHE A 179 -0.22 -13.40 -4.81
C PHE A 179 -1.47 -13.90 -5.52
N GLN A 180 -1.61 -13.61 -6.83
CA GLN A 180 -2.75 -14.08 -7.61
C GLN A 180 -2.92 -15.60 -7.52
N GLY A 181 -4.15 -16.04 -7.29
CA GLY A 181 -4.49 -17.45 -7.13
C GLY A 181 -4.13 -18.04 -5.76
N ASP A 182 -3.73 -17.21 -4.79
CA ASP A 182 -3.51 -17.61 -3.39
C ASP A 182 -4.59 -16.96 -2.50
N PRO A 183 -5.73 -17.63 -2.26
CA PRO A 183 -6.85 -17.05 -1.51
C PRO A 183 -6.51 -16.61 -0.09
N SER A 184 -5.37 -17.06 0.45
CA SER A 184 -4.93 -16.68 1.79
C SER A 184 -4.15 -15.36 1.81
N ARG A 185 -3.71 -14.85 0.66
CA ARG A 185 -2.79 -13.72 0.54
C ARG A 185 -3.11 -12.77 -0.61
N GLU A 186 -4.03 -13.11 -1.50
CA GLU A 186 -4.33 -12.32 -2.67
C GLU A 186 -4.87 -10.94 -2.27
N TYR A 187 -4.30 -9.90 -2.87
CA TYR A 187 -4.82 -8.55 -2.72
C TYR A 187 -4.40 -7.67 -3.89
N ALA A 188 -5.09 -6.54 -4.03
CA ALA A 188 -4.69 -5.43 -4.87
C ALA A 188 -4.31 -4.21 -4.03
N LEU A 189 -3.27 -3.49 -4.46
CA LEU A 189 -2.98 -2.14 -4.02
C LEU A 189 -3.10 -1.22 -5.23
N SER A 190 -3.88 -0.17 -5.12
CA SER A 190 -3.98 0.87 -6.15
C SER A 190 -3.61 2.22 -5.57
N ALA A 191 -3.20 3.15 -6.43
CA ALA A 191 -3.00 4.54 -6.04
C ALA A 191 -3.76 5.45 -6.99
N SER A 192 -4.42 6.49 -6.46
CA SER A 192 -5.15 7.48 -7.25
C SER A 192 -4.23 8.66 -7.56
N GLY A 193 -4.09 9.00 -8.84
CA GLY A 193 -3.18 10.02 -9.35
C GLY A 193 -1.99 9.45 -10.11
N LYS A 194 -1.00 10.32 -10.37
CA LYS A 194 0.19 9.99 -11.17
C LYS A 194 1.41 9.83 -10.27
N TYR A 195 2.09 8.69 -10.36
CA TYR A 195 3.21 8.33 -9.50
C TYR A 195 4.39 7.80 -10.31
N TYR A 196 5.61 8.03 -9.81
CA TYR A 196 6.77 7.28 -10.27
C TYR A 196 6.86 5.98 -9.50
N VAL A 197 6.78 4.86 -10.21
CA VAL A 197 6.83 3.52 -9.61
C VAL A 197 8.15 2.88 -9.96
N SER A 198 8.87 2.39 -8.94
CA SER A 198 10.04 1.55 -9.15
C SER A 198 9.97 0.29 -8.30
N ILE A 199 10.51 -0.81 -8.82
CA ILE A 199 10.56 -2.09 -8.11
C ILE A 199 11.99 -2.61 -8.13
N GLY A 200 12.47 -3.00 -6.96
CA GLY A 200 13.76 -3.63 -6.79
C GLY A 200 13.63 -4.94 -6.02
N THR A 201 14.55 -5.85 -6.30
CA THR A 201 14.72 -7.10 -5.55
C THR A 201 16.11 -7.12 -4.94
N VAL A 202 16.20 -7.62 -3.70
CA VAL A 202 17.45 -7.94 -3.02
C VAL A 202 17.46 -9.45 -2.80
N LYS A 203 18.51 -10.11 -3.30
CA LYS A 203 18.66 -11.56 -3.15
C LYS A 203 18.57 -11.97 -1.68
N ASP A 204 17.77 -13.00 -1.41
CA ASP A 204 17.45 -13.54 -0.10
C ASP A 204 16.88 -12.54 0.92
N GLY A 205 16.59 -11.32 0.47
CA GLY A 205 16.00 -10.24 1.27
C GLY A 205 14.56 -9.99 0.85
N SER A 206 14.34 -8.93 0.09
CA SER A 206 12.99 -8.46 -0.23
C SER A 206 12.80 -8.06 -1.69
N VAL A 207 11.56 -8.15 -2.14
CA VAL A 207 11.03 -7.37 -3.27
C VAL A 207 10.38 -6.12 -2.68
N THR A 208 10.70 -4.94 -3.20
CA THR A 208 10.12 -3.68 -2.73
C THR A 208 9.55 -2.89 -3.89
N ILE A 209 8.25 -2.63 -3.84
CA ILE A 209 7.56 -1.65 -4.69
C ILE A 209 7.68 -0.29 -4.00
N ARG A 210 8.19 0.70 -4.72
CA ARG A 210 8.27 2.10 -4.29
C ARG A 210 7.30 2.91 -5.14
N ILE A 211 6.24 3.42 -4.52
CA ILE A 211 5.26 4.29 -5.16
C ILE A 211 5.61 5.70 -4.74
N ASN A 212 6.28 6.46 -5.60
CA ASN A 212 6.83 7.78 -5.27
C ASN A 212 5.93 8.88 -5.80
N ALA A 213 5.64 9.86 -4.94
CA ALA A 213 4.97 11.08 -5.32
C ALA A 213 5.86 11.88 -6.30
N LEU A 214 5.24 12.56 -7.26
CA LEU A 214 5.96 13.43 -8.19
C LEU A 214 6.42 14.71 -7.48
N PRO A 215 7.47 15.39 -7.98
CA PRO A 215 7.92 16.66 -7.42
C PRO A 215 6.77 17.68 -7.33
N GLY A 216 6.68 18.38 -6.19
CA GLY A 216 5.64 19.38 -5.93
C GLY A 216 4.32 18.81 -5.42
N VAL A 217 4.13 17.49 -5.41
CA VAL A 217 3.00 16.83 -4.76
C VAL A 217 3.29 16.68 -3.27
N ASN A 218 2.27 16.87 -2.44
CA ASN A 218 2.37 16.78 -0.98
C ASN A 218 1.33 15.84 -0.35
N GLU A 219 0.60 15.09 -1.17
CA GLU A 219 -0.34 14.07 -0.75
C GLU A 219 -0.22 12.79 -1.60
N MET A 220 -0.58 11.65 -1.01
CA MET A 220 -0.72 10.37 -1.69
C MET A 220 -2.02 9.71 -1.25
N LYS A 221 -2.71 9.06 -2.18
CA LYS A 221 -3.94 8.31 -1.92
C LYS A 221 -3.79 6.91 -2.48
N LEU A 222 -3.88 5.91 -1.62
CA LEU A 222 -3.81 4.51 -1.98
C LEU A 222 -5.05 3.77 -1.48
N THR A 223 -5.38 2.67 -2.14
CA THR A 223 -6.48 1.78 -1.74
C THR A 223 -5.97 0.35 -1.72
N PHE A 224 -6.09 -0.29 -0.57
CA PHE A 224 -5.87 -1.72 -0.40
C PHE A 224 -7.19 -2.47 -0.52
N THR A 225 -7.22 -3.48 -1.36
CA THR A 225 -8.38 -4.33 -1.63
C THR A 225 -7.98 -5.79 -1.42
N PRO A 226 -8.31 -6.40 -0.28
CA PRO A 226 -8.16 -7.84 -0.11
C PRO A 226 -9.08 -8.57 -1.09
N ARG A 227 -8.68 -9.77 -1.54
CA ARG A 227 -9.43 -10.57 -2.51
C ARG A 227 -9.72 -11.96 -1.98
#